data_AF-A0A934US31-F1
#
_entry.id   AF-A0A934US31-F1
#
_cell.length_a   1.000
_cell.length_b   1.000
_cell.length_c   1.000
_cell.angle_alpha   90.00
_cell.angle_beta   90.00
_cell.angle_gamma   90.00
#
_symmetry.space_group_name_H-M   'P 1'
#
loop_
_entity.id
_entity.type
_entity.pdbx_description
1 polymer ?
#
loop_
_entity_poly.entity_id
_entity_poly.type
_entity_poly.pdbx_seq_one_letter_code
_entity_poly.pdbx_strand_id
1 'polypeptide(L)'
;MTPLAARLHAALPQTQCTRCGYPDCRSYAEAMASGEAAHNQCPPGGAEGVHRLAAILGREDIPLNPGNGHEGPRTLAVIDEAWCIGCTLCLKACPTDAITGINKHMHTVIEPYCTGCELCVPVCPVDCIALENTTGARTGWAAWSEADAAQALARYEARQQRLKREELEQAERLERKAEAKLADLQAHTHGAEGDEADRKKRVIEAALARARARRQQQS
;
A
#
# COMPACT_ATOMS: atom_id res chain seq x y z
N MET A 1 17.95 -2.82 -1.95
CA MET A 1 17.75 -4.03 -1.13
C MET A 1 19.02 -4.87 -1.15
N THR A 2 19.50 -5.30 0.01
CA THR A 2 20.66 -6.22 0.12
C THR A 2 20.26 -7.66 -0.28
N PRO A 3 21.23 -8.54 -0.62
CA PRO A 3 20.92 -9.95 -0.91
C PRO A 3 20.21 -10.68 0.24
N LEU A 4 20.58 -10.37 1.49
CA LEU A 4 19.92 -10.95 2.67
C LEU A 4 18.46 -10.49 2.78
N ALA A 5 18.22 -9.17 2.66
CA ALA A 5 16.86 -8.62 2.67
C ALA A 5 16.00 -9.20 1.53
N ALA A 6 16.58 -9.44 0.35
CA ALA A 6 15.88 -10.08 -0.77
C ALA A 6 15.39 -11.50 -0.43
N ARG A 7 16.24 -12.31 0.19
CA ARG A 7 15.89 -13.67 0.63
C ARG A 7 14.82 -13.67 1.70
N LEU A 8 14.93 -12.77 2.68
CA LEU A 8 13.92 -12.60 3.74
C LEU A 8 12.59 -12.16 3.16
N HIS A 9 12.62 -11.19 2.24
CA HIS A 9 11.43 -10.71 1.55
C HIS A 9 10.73 -11.86 0.80
N ALA A 10 11.47 -12.67 0.05
CA ALA A 10 10.91 -13.83 -0.66
C ALA A 10 10.29 -14.89 0.28
N ALA A 11 10.73 -14.96 1.53
CA ALA A 11 10.23 -15.90 2.53
C ALA A 11 9.00 -15.39 3.31
N LEU A 12 8.55 -14.15 3.07
CA LEU A 12 7.34 -13.60 3.69
C LEU A 12 6.06 -14.01 2.94
N PRO A 13 4.90 -14.03 3.59
CA PRO A 13 3.62 -14.38 2.95
C PRO A 13 3.06 -13.28 2.02
N GLN A 14 3.71 -12.12 1.96
CA GLN A 14 3.40 -11.02 1.03
C GLN A 14 1.97 -10.47 1.15
N THR A 15 1.36 -10.54 2.33
CA THR A 15 0.00 -10.02 2.57
C THR A 15 -0.08 -8.49 2.60
N GLN A 16 1.04 -7.81 2.85
CA GLN A 16 1.16 -6.35 3.02
C GLN A 16 0.25 -5.76 4.11
N CYS A 17 -0.03 -6.54 5.16
CA CYS A 17 -1.01 -6.18 6.21
C CYS A 17 -0.52 -5.21 7.29
N THR A 18 0.76 -4.84 7.28
CA THR A 18 1.41 -3.93 8.26
C THR A 18 1.32 -4.33 9.73
N ARG A 19 0.85 -5.55 10.07
CA ARG A 19 0.73 -6.04 11.47
C ARG A 19 2.06 -6.11 12.22
N CYS A 20 3.17 -6.26 11.49
CA CYS A 20 4.52 -6.20 12.06
C CYS A 20 4.96 -4.78 12.47
N GLY A 21 4.20 -3.73 12.13
CA GLY A 21 4.54 -2.33 12.39
C GLY A 21 5.32 -1.66 11.26
N TYR A 22 5.67 -2.39 10.20
CA TYR A 22 6.32 -1.86 9.00
C TYR A 22 5.31 -1.58 7.89
N PRO A 23 5.57 -0.62 6.99
CA PRO A 23 4.62 -0.21 5.96
C PRO A 23 4.38 -1.28 4.90
N ASP A 24 5.31 -2.19 4.68
CA ASP A 24 5.18 -3.33 3.76
C ASP A 24 6.13 -4.48 4.12
N CYS A 25 5.97 -5.62 3.44
CA CYS A 25 6.81 -6.79 3.64
C CYS A 25 8.28 -6.52 3.30
N ARG A 26 8.56 -5.66 2.31
CA ARG A 26 9.92 -5.24 1.94
C ARG A 26 10.61 -4.52 3.09
N SER A 27 9.95 -3.54 3.69
CA SER A 27 10.50 -2.74 4.78
C SER A 27 10.78 -3.59 6.02
N TYR A 28 9.90 -4.56 6.33
CA TYR A 28 10.16 -5.53 7.40
C TYR A 28 11.37 -6.42 7.08
N ALA A 29 11.50 -6.89 5.84
CA ALA A 29 12.65 -7.69 5.42
C ALA A 29 13.98 -6.92 5.47
N GLU A 30 13.97 -5.64 5.13
CA GLU A 30 15.14 -4.76 5.22
C GLU A 30 15.52 -4.51 6.68
N ALA A 31 14.56 -4.26 7.57
CA ALA A 31 14.79 -4.10 9.00
C ALA A 31 15.30 -5.39 9.67
N MET A 32 14.83 -6.56 9.25
CA MET A 32 15.38 -7.84 9.71
C MET A 32 16.84 -8.01 9.25
N ALA A 33 17.15 -7.64 8.00
CA ALA A 33 18.50 -7.76 7.44
C ALA A 33 19.50 -6.80 8.09
N SER A 34 19.06 -5.62 8.54
CA SER A 34 19.89 -4.68 9.31
C SER A 34 19.97 -5.00 10.81
N GLY A 35 19.15 -5.96 11.29
CA GLY A 35 19.09 -6.34 12.70
C GLY A 35 18.21 -5.43 13.56
N GLU A 36 17.45 -4.51 12.95
CA GLU A 36 16.51 -3.61 13.63
C GLU A 36 15.20 -4.31 14.03
N ALA A 37 14.83 -5.39 13.33
CA ALA A 37 13.62 -6.16 13.60
C ALA A 37 13.94 -7.61 14.01
N ALA A 38 13.10 -8.17 14.88
CA ALA A 38 13.08 -9.60 15.17
C ALA A 38 12.33 -10.36 14.06
N HIS A 39 12.66 -11.64 13.84
CA HIS A 39 12.09 -12.47 12.77
C HIS A 39 10.72 -13.09 13.08
N ASN A 40 10.14 -12.78 14.24
CA ASN A 40 8.90 -13.38 14.74
C ASN A 40 7.70 -12.42 14.75
N GLN A 41 7.70 -11.36 13.95
CA GLN A 41 6.68 -10.31 14.00
C GLN A 41 5.58 -10.45 12.93
N CYS A 42 5.53 -11.56 12.17
CA CYS A 42 4.60 -11.73 11.05
C CYS A 42 3.52 -12.80 11.33
N PRO A 43 2.37 -12.44 11.94
CA PRO A 43 1.30 -13.40 12.21
C PRO A 43 0.78 -14.18 11.00
N PRO A 44 0.61 -13.57 9.80
CA PRO A 44 0.20 -14.33 8.61
C PRO A 44 1.20 -15.41 8.19
N GLY A 45 2.48 -15.25 8.53
CA GLY A 45 3.50 -16.26 8.28
C GLY A 45 3.45 -17.43 9.26
N GLY A 46 2.85 -17.21 10.44
CA GLY A 46 2.73 -18.23 11.48
C GLY A 46 4.07 -18.76 11.99
N ALA A 47 4.02 -19.87 12.74
CA ALA A 47 5.21 -20.53 13.26
C ALA A 47 6.18 -20.95 12.15
N GLU A 48 5.66 -21.50 11.06
CA GLU A 48 6.48 -21.91 9.91
C GLU A 48 7.19 -20.72 9.24
N GLY A 49 6.54 -19.56 9.16
CA GLY A 49 7.17 -18.33 8.67
C GLY A 49 8.34 -17.89 9.54
N VAL A 50 8.20 -17.95 10.87
CA VAL A 50 9.30 -17.64 11.79
C VAL A 50 10.46 -18.60 11.58
N HIS A 51 10.18 -19.90 11.47
CA HIS A 51 11.17 -20.93 11.19
C HIS A 51 11.96 -20.67 9.89
N ARG A 52 11.24 -20.39 8.78
CA ARG A 52 11.84 -20.05 7.47
C ARG A 52 12.78 -18.85 7.57
N LEU A 53 12.36 -17.80 8.27
CA LEU A 53 13.15 -16.58 8.46
C LEU A 53 14.38 -16.83 9.36
N ALA A 54 14.23 -17.60 10.44
CA ALA A 54 15.31 -17.98 11.35
C ALA A 54 16.42 -18.72 10.59
N ALA A 55 16.05 -19.68 9.73
CA ALA A 55 16.98 -20.42 8.88
C ALA A 55 17.75 -19.50 7.91
N ILE A 56 17.10 -18.48 7.34
CA ILE A 56 17.76 -17.51 6.45
C ILE A 56 18.76 -16.63 7.22
N LEU A 57 18.41 -16.24 8.45
CA LEU A 57 19.25 -15.39 9.32
C LEU A 57 20.35 -16.17 10.05
N GLY A 58 20.29 -17.51 10.08
CA GLY A 58 21.17 -18.33 10.92
C GLY A 58 20.92 -18.09 12.42
N ARG A 59 19.65 -17.90 12.81
CA ARG A 59 19.23 -17.64 14.20
C ARG A 59 18.38 -18.80 14.72
N GLU A 60 18.22 -18.86 16.03
CA GLU A 60 17.32 -19.80 16.68
C GLU A 60 15.85 -19.50 16.36
N ASP A 61 15.04 -20.55 16.38
CA ASP A 61 13.59 -20.44 16.28
C ASP A 61 13.03 -19.85 17.57
N ILE A 62 12.11 -18.90 17.46
CA ILE A 62 11.49 -18.23 18.59
C ILE A 62 9.97 -18.16 18.37
N PRO A 63 9.15 -18.14 19.43
CA PRO A 63 7.70 -18.05 19.27
C PRO A 63 7.27 -16.78 18.52
N LEU A 64 6.18 -16.86 17.75
CA LEU A 64 5.53 -15.69 17.15
C LEU A 64 5.24 -14.63 18.22
N ASN A 65 5.54 -13.36 17.93
CA ASN A 65 5.31 -12.26 18.84
C ASN A 65 3.80 -11.98 18.99
N PRO A 66 3.19 -12.23 20.17
CA PRO A 66 1.77 -12.00 20.39
C PRO A 66 1.38 -10.51 20.29
N GLY A 67 2.34 -9.60 20.47
CA GLY A 67 2.11 -8.15 20.31
C GLY A 67 1.78 -7.73 18.87
N ASN A 68 2.12 -8.55 17.87
CA ASN A 68 1.77 -8.30 16.47
C ASN A 68 0.49 -9.04 16.04
N GLY A 69 -0.07 -9.89 16.90
CA GLY A 69 -1.25 -10.72 16.63
C GLY A 69 -0.95 -12.21 16.69
N HIS A 70 -1.94 -13.01 16.32
CA HIS A 70 -1.90 -14.48 16.39
C HIS A 70 -1.96 -15.10 15.00
N GLU A 71 -1.37 -16.28 14.86
CA GLU A 71 -1.59 -17.14 13.71
C GLU A 71 -3.06 -17.60 13.71
N GLY A 72 -3.69 -17.55 12.54
CA GLY A 72 -5.10 -17.89 12.38
C GLY A 72 -5.44 -18.21 10.93
N PRO A 73 -6.69 -18.63 10.67
CA PRO A 73 -7.14 -18.91 9.34
C PRO A 73 -7.18 -17.63 8.50
N ARG A 74 -7.11 -17.82 7.19
CA ARG A 74 -7.19 -16.72 6.26
C ARG A 74 -8.64 -16.23 6.16
N THR A 75 -8.80 -14.93 6.20
CA THR A 75 -10.05 -14.25 5.91
C THR A 75 -10.01 -13.55 4.56
N LEU A 76 -11.18 -13.40 3.96
CA LEU A 76 -11.39 -12.69 2.71
C LEU A 76 -12.39 -11.55 2.94
N ALA A 77 -12.08 -10.38 2.39
CA ALA A 77 -12.99 -9.24 2.46
C ALA A 77 -14.21 -9.45 1.56
N VAL A 78 -15.41 -9.27 2.12
CA VAL A 78 -16.68 -9.31 1.39
C VAL A 78 -17.38 -7.95 1.58
N ILE A 79 -17.88 -7.37 0.49
CA ILE A 79 -18.53 -6.06 0.50
C ILE A 79 -20.04 -6.27 0.39
N ASP A 80 -20.80 -5.72 1.34
CA ASP A 80 -22.26 -5.71 1.29
C ASP A 80 -22.76 -4.69 0.26
N GLU A 81 -23.46 -5.20 -0.75
CA GLU A 81 -24.07 -4.42 -1.84
C GLU A 81 -25.07 -3.38 -1.35
N ALA A 82 -25.88 -3.72 -0.35
CA ALA A 82 -26.97 -2.86 0.12
C ALA A 82 -26.46 -1.61 0.82
N TRP A 83 -25.23 -1.64 1.31
CA TRP A 83 -24.63 -0.56 2.11
C TRP A 83 -23.50 0.18 1.37
N CYS A 84 -22.90 -0.42 0.34
CA CYS A 84 -21.79 0.19 -0.36
C CYS A 84 -22.19 1.48 -1.10
N ILE A 85 -21.65 2.62 -0.67
CA ILE A 85 -21.92 3.93 -1.29
C ILE A 85 -20.98 4.31 -2.44
N GLY A 86 -20.06 3.43 -2.86
CA GLY A 86 -19.15 3.74 -3.97
C GLY A 86 -18.13 4.85 -3.69
N CYS A 87 -17.64 4.97 -2.44
CA CYS A 87 -16.75 6.05 -2.00
C CYS A 87 -15.28 5.94 -2.48
N THR A 88 -14.87 4.79 -3.01
CA THR A 88 -13.51 4.44 -3.50
C THR A 88 -12.37 4.39 -2.46
N LEU A 89 -12.65 4.55 -1.16
CA LEU A 89 -11.59 4.52 -0.12
C LEU A 89 -10.94 3.13 0.02
N CYS A 90 -11.74 2.06 -0.08
CA CYS A 90 -11.25 0.68 -0.04
C CYS A 90 -10.31 0.35 -1.23
N LEU A 91 -10.56 0.91 -2.43
CA LEU A 91 -9.67 0.77 -3.60
C LEU A 91 -8.30 1.40 -3.33
N LYS A 92 -8.25 2.52 -2.60
CA LYS A 92 -7.00 3.18 -2.23
C LYS A 92 -6.25 2.42 -1.13
N ALA A 93 -6.97 1.79 -0.20
CA ALA A 93 -6.34 1.02 0.87
C ALA A 93 -5.85 -0.37 0.42
N CYS A 94 -6.46 -0.97 -0.60
CA CYS A 94 -6.11 -2.32 -1.04
C CYS A 94 -4.70 -2.36 -1.67
N PRO A 95 -3.74 -3.11 -1.08
CA PRO A 95 -2.36 -3.13 -1.55
C PRO A 95 -2.20 -3.97 -2.84
N THR A 96 -3.12 -4.87 -3.15
CA THR A 96 -3.04 -5.77 -4.32
C THR A 96 -4.04 -5.43 -5.40
N ASP A 97 -4.74 -4.29 -5.34
CA ASP A 97 -5.83 -3.96 -6.29
C ASP A 97 -6.86 -5.10 -6.41
N ALA A 98 -7.18 -5.76 -5.31
CA ALA A 98 -8.17 -6.84 -5.26
C ALA A 98 -9.62 -6.32 -5.29
N ILE A 99 -9.84 -5.04 -4.99
CA ILE A 99 -11.17 -4.43 -4.98
C ILE A 99 -11.37 -3.65 -6.27
N THR A 100 -12.50 -3.87 -6.95
CA THR A 100 -12.86 -3.21 -8.20
C THR A 100 -14.22 -2.53 -8.10
N GLY A 101 -14.44 -1.52 -8.95
CA GLY A 101 -15.66 -0.75 -9.03
C GLY A 101 -15.38 0.71 -9.41
N ILE A 102 -16.40 1.54 -9.41
CA ILE A 102 -16.31 2.95 -9.81
C ILE A 102 -17.02 3.85 -8.80
N ASN A 103 -16.72 5.15 -8.87
CA ASN A 103 -17.34 6.15 -8.00
C ASN A 103 -18.88 6.09 -8.08
N LYS A 104 -19.55 6.12 -6.93
CA LYS A 104 -21.03 6.03 -6.78
C LYS A 104 -21.67 4.72 -7.25
N HIS A 105 -20.88 3.67 -7.47
CA HIS A 105 -21.39 2.33 -7.70
C HIS A 105 -20.77 1.34 -6.71
N MET A 106 -21.45 0.20 -6.51
CA MET A 106 -20.94 -0.86 -5.64
C MET A 106 -19.54 -1.29 -6.07
N HIS A 107 -18.69 -1.56 -5.08
CA HIS A 107 -17.41 -2.24 -5.30
C HIS A 107 -17.52 -3.72 -4.96
N THR A 108 -16.69 -4.54 -5.60
CA THR A 108 -16.60 -5.98 -5.36
C THR A 108 -15.15 -6.41 -5.15
N VAL A 109 -14.96 -7.56 -4.50
CA VAL A 109 -13.65 -8.14 -4.23
C VAL A 109 -13.39 -9.28 -5.21
N ILE A 110 -12.27 -9.20 -5.93
CA ILE A 110 -11.75 -10.31 -6.72
C ILE A 110 -11.06 -11.27 -5.78
N GLU A 111 -11.77 -12.33 -5.41
CA GLU A 111 -11.37 -13.24 -4.34
C GLU A 111 -9.93 -13.77 -4.45
N PRO A 112 -9.45 -14.23 -5.62
CA PRO A 112 -8.09 -14.74 -5.75
C PRO A 112 -7.01 -13.72 -5.39
N TYR A 113 -7.29 -12.42 -5.52
CA TYR A 113 -6.30 -11.36 -5.32
C TYR A 113 -6.31 -10.75 -3.92
N CYS A 114 -7.36 -11.00 -3.14
CA CYS A 114 -7.54 -10.43 -1.82
C CYS A 114 -6.67 -11.17 -0.81
N THR A 115 -5.67 -10.50 -0.23
CA THR A 115 -4.68 -11.11 0.69
C THR A 115 -5.19 -11.36 2.11
N GLY A 116 -6.40 -10.92 2.44
CA GLY A 116 -6.87 -10.90 3.83
C GLY A 116 -6.10 -9.91 4.71
N CYS A 117 -5.58 -8.82 4.13
CA CYS A 117 -4.80 -7.83 4.87
C CYS A 117 -5.63 -6.90 5.76
N GLU A 118 -6.95 -6.88 5.56
CA GLU A 118 -7.94 -6.12 6.36
C GLU A 118 -7.80 -4.59 6.32
N LEU A 119 -6.83 -4.05 5.58
CA LEU A 119 -6.62 -2.59 5.45
C LEU A 119 -7.83 -1.83 4.89
N CYS A 120 -8.72 -2.51 4.19
CA CYS A 120 -9.93 -1.92 3.62
C CYS A 120 -11.06 -1.71 4.65
N VAL A 121 -11.09 -2.50 5.73
CA VAL A 121 -12.15 -2.45 6.76
C VAL A 121 -12.19 -1.08 7.45
N PRO A 122 -11.10 -0.58 8.07
CA PRO A 122 -11.16 0.67 8.84
C PRO A 122 -11.36 1.93 7.97
N VAL A 123 -11.16 1.85 6.65
CA VAL A 123 -11.38 2.99 5.74
C VAL A 123 -12.78 3.04 5.17
N CYS A 124 -13.63 2.04 5.43
CA CYS A 124 -15.01 2.02 4.96
C CYS A 124 -15.88 2.93 5.84
N PRO A 125 -16.42 4.04 5.31
CA PRO A 125 -17.15 5.02 6.14
C PRO A 125 -18.55 4.56 6.53
N VAL A 126 -19.03 3.47 5.95
CA VAL A 126 -20.37 2.90 6.16
C VAL A 126 -20.29 1.46 6.68
N ASP A 127 -19.08 1.02 7.06
CA ASP A 127 -18.81 -0.28 7.67
C ASP A 127 -19.40 -1.49 6.90
N CYS A 128 -19.43 -1.40 5.57
CA CYS A 128 -20.04 -2.43 4.72
C CYS A 128 -19.09 -3.58 4.32
N ILE A 129 -17.96 -3.77 5.03
CA ILE A 129 -16.95 -4.77 4.68
C ILE A 129 -16.80 -5.78 5.80
N ALA A 130 -17.17 -7.03 5.52
CA ALA A 130 -17.00 -8.17 6.41
C ALA A 130 -15.77 -9.00 6.03
N LEU A 131 -15.34 -9.86 6.95
CA LEU A 131 -14.24 -10.81 6.76
C LEU A 131 -14.76 -12.23 6.90
N GLU A 132 -14.68 -13.01 5.84
CA GLU A 132 -15.13 -14.39 5.81
C GLU A 132 -13.95 -15.36 5.84
N ASN A 133 -14.02 -16.37 6.72
CA ASN A 133 -13.00 -17.42 6.77
C ASN A 133 -13.10 -18.32 5.54
N THR A 134 -12.03 -18.39 4.74
CA THR A 134 -12.00 -19.18 3.50
C THR A 134 -11.14 -20.44 3.60
N THR A 135 -10.37 -20.61 4.68
CA THR A 135 -9.44 -21.75 4.85
C THR A 135 -9.82 -22.69 5.99
N GLY A 136 -10.95 -22.44 6.66
CA GLY A 136 -11.47 -23.26 7.75
C GLY A 136 -10.51 -23.24 8.94
N ALA A 137 -9.92 -24.39 9.24
CA ALA A 137 -8.93 -24.55 10.32
C ALA A 137 -7.48 -24.41 9.85
N ARG A 138 -7.22 -24.33 8.54
CA ARG A 138 -5.85 -24.17 8.02
C ARG A 138 -5.36 -22.75 8.32
N THR A 139 -4.12 -22.62 8.77
CA THR A 139 -3.44 -21.36 9.13
C THR A 139 -2.08 -21.25 8.43
N GLY A 140 -1.43 -20.09 8.55
CA GLY A 140 -0.07 -19.88 8.06
C GLY A 140 0.11 -20.32 6.60
N TRP A 141 1.19 -21.06 6.33
CA TRP A 141 1.49 -21.57 4.98
C TRP A 141 0.61 -22.74 4.54
N ALA A 142 -0.08 -23.42 5.46
CA ALA A 142 -1.11 -24.41 5.10
C ALA A 142 -2.38 -23.74 4.55
N ALA A 143 -2.65 -22.50 4.95
CA ALA A 143 -3.73 -21.65 4.43
C ALA A 143 -3.31 -20.83 3.20
N TRP A 144 -2.01 -20.57 3.04
CA TRP A 144 -1.48 -19.63 2.07
C TRP A 144 -0.19 -20.16 1.45
N SER A 145 -0.28 -20.65 0.21
CA SER A 145 0.84 -21.30 -0.45
C SER A 145 1.91 -20.30 -0.91
N GLU A 146 3.08 -20.81 -1.28
CA GLU A 146 4.13 -20.00 -1.92
C GLU A 146 3.68 -19.39 -3.25
N ALA A 147 2.86 -20.11 -4.01
CA ALA A 147 2.28 -19.60 -5.26
C ALA A 147 1.35 -18.41 -4.98
N ASP A 148 0.57 -18.50 -3.90
CA ASP A 148 -0.32 -17.42 -3.49
C ASP A 148 0.46 -16.18 -3.01
N ALA A 149 1.52 -16.39 -2.22
CA ALA A 149 2.42 -15.32 -1.80
C ALA A 149 3.12 -14.65 -2.99
N ALA A 150 3.56 -15.43 -3.98
CA ALA A 150 4.14 -14.91 -5.22
C ALA A 150 3.13 -14.09 -6.03
N GLN A 151 1.87 -14.56 -6.13
CA GLN A 151 0.81 -13.80 -6.80
C GLN A 151 0.52 -12.47 -6.09
N ALA A 152 0.45 -12.48 -4.76
CA ALA A 152 0.24 -11.27 -3.97
C ALA A 152 1.38 -10.26 -4.15
N LEU A 153 2.63 -10.71 -4.16
CA LEU A 153 3.78 -9.86 -4.44
C LEU A 153 3.70 -9.25 -5.84
N ALA A 154 3.46 -10.07 -6.87
CA ALA A 154 3.37 -9.59 -8.24
C ALA A 154 2.28 -8.50 -8.40
N ARG A 155 1.13 -8.68 -7.73
CA ARG A 155 0.06 -7.68 -7.74
C ARG A 155 0.42 -6.41 -6.97
N TYR A 156 1.06 -6.55 -5.80
CA TYR A 156 1.55 -5.40 -5.04
C TYR A 156 2.55 -4.58 -5.87
N GLU A 157 3.53 -5.23 -6.49
CA GLU A 157 4.53 -4.57 -7.34
C GLU A 157 3.90 -3.88 -8.55
N ALA A 158 2.96 -4.54 -9.23
CA ALA A 158 2.21 -3.96 -10.35
C ALA A 158 1.44 -2.70 -9.91
N ARG A 159 0.81 -2.73 -8.73
CA ARG A 159 0.14 -1.56 -8.15
C ARG A 159 1.14 -0.44 -7.85
N GLN A 160 2.26 -0.75 -7.20
CA GLN A 160 3.28 0.27 -6.87
C GLN A 160 3.82 0.95 -8.14
N GLN A 161 4.09 0.17 -9.19
CA GLN A 161 4.50 0.71 -10.48
C GLN A 161 3.43 1.62 -11.09
N ARG A 162 2.16 1.19 -11.04
CA ARG A 162 1.03 2.00 -11.50
C ARG A 162 0.90 3.32 -10.73
N LEU A 163 0.93 3.27 -9.40
CA LEU A 163 0.83 4.47 -8.55
C LEU A 163 2.01 5.43 -8.78
N LYS A 164 3.23 4.91 -8.92
CA LYS A 164 4.41 5.72 -9.24
C LYS A 164 4.27 6.41 -10.60
N ARG A 165 3.79 5.69 -11.62
CA ARG A 165 3.53 6.27 -12.95
C ARG A 165 2.46 7.36 -12.86
N GLU A 166 1.33 7.08 -12.21
CA GLU A 166 0.26 8.06 -12.02
C GLU A 166 0.78 9.30 -11.28
N GLU A 167 1.56 9.15 -10.21
CA GLU A 167 2.16 10.28 -9.49
C GLU A 167 3.03 11.17 -10.38
N LEU A 168 3.88 10.55 -11.21
CA LEU A 168 4.73 11.27 -12.17
C LEU A 168 3.90 12.03 -13.21
N GLU A 169 2.92 11.37 -13.84
CA GLU A 169 2.03 11.99 -14.84
C GLU A 169 1.21 13.15 -14.25
N GLN A 170 0.76 13.00 -13.00
CA GLN A 170 0.03 14.04 -12.27
C GLN A 170 0.94 15.23 -11.95
N ALA A 171 2.17 14.96 -11.50
CA ALA A 171 3.17 15.99 -11.23
C ALA A 171 3.48 16.81 -12.49
N GLU A 172 3.74 16.14 -13.62
CA GLU A 172 3.96 16.81 -14.90
C GLU A 172 2.76 17.65 -15.35
N ARG A 173 1.53 17.12 -15.20
CA ARG A 173 0.33 17.85 -15.59
C ARG A 173 0.12 19.09 -14.73
N LEU A 174 0.38 19.01 -13.43
CA LEU A 174 0.31 20.14 -12.51
C LEU A 174 1.36 21.20 -12.85
N GLU A 175 2.57 20.79 -13.22
CA GLU A 175 3.64 21.69 -13.65
C GLU A 175 3.25 22.43 -14.93
N ARG A 176 2.83 21.72 -15.99
CA ARG A 176 2.33 22.35 -17.24
C ARG A 176 1.20 23.34 -16.97
N LYS A 177 0.26 22.99 -16.08
CA LYS A 177 -0.85 23.88 -15.69
C LYS A 177 -0.35 25.11 -14.94
N ALA A 178 0.68 24.98 -14.09
CA ALA A 178 1.27 26.09 -13.38
C ALA A 178 2.06 27.03 -14.32
N GLU A 179 2.80 26.48 -15.29
CA GLU A 179 3.50 27.26 -16.32
C GLU A 179 2.52 28.04 -17.20
N ALA A 180 1.43 27.40 -17.66
CA ALA A 180 0.38 28.06 -18.43
C ALA A 180 -0.27 29.22 -17.64
N LYS A 181 -0.55 29.00 -16.34
CA LYS A 181 -1.10 30.06 -15.47
C LYS A 181 -0.13 31.21 -15.25
N LEU A 182 1.18 30.94 -15.22
CA LEU A 182 2.20 31.98 -15.09
C LEU A 182 2.31 32.81 -16.37
N ALA A 183 2.22 32.16 -17.53
CA ALA A 183 2.28 32.81 -18.84
C ALA A 183 1.07 33.74 -19.09
N ASP A 184 -0.11 33.39 -18.58
CA ASP A 184 -1.34 34.19 -18.72
C ASP A 184 -1.85 34.70 -17.35
N LEU A 185 -0.97 35.38 -16.62
CA LEU A 185 -1.27 35.80 -15.25
C LEU A 185 -2.42 36.82 -15.20
N GLN A 186 -2.52 37.72 -16.19
CA GLN A 186 -3.53 38.77 -16.25
C GLN A 186 -4.95 38.23 -16.48
N ALA A 187 -5.13 37.21 -17.34
CA ALA A 187 -6.46 36.61 -17.53
C ALA A 187 -6.90 35.78 -16.31
N HIS A 188 -5.95 35.19 -15.58
CA HIS A 188 -6.22 34.30 -14.44
C HIS A 188 -6.31 35.01 -13.08
N THR A 189 -5.99 36.30 -12.99
CA THR A 189 -6.18 37.09 -11.76
C THR A 189 -7.59 37.69 -11.64
N HIS A 190 -8.47 37.50 -12.62
CA HIS A 190 -9.81 38.12 -12.69
C HIS A 190 -9.77 39.65 -12.52
N GLY A 191 -8.73 40.31 -13.05
CA GLY A 191 -8.55 41.75 -12.90
C GLY A 191 -8.05 42.19 -11.52
N ALA A 192 -7.54 41.28 -10.69
CA ALA A 192 -6.83 41.69 -9.47
C ALA A 192 -5.55 42.44 -9.85
N GLU A 193 -5.36 43.62 -9.27
CA GLU A 193 -4.24 44.53 -9.51
C GLU A 193 -3.41 44.71 -8.22
N GLY A 194 -2.17 45.19 -8.36
CA GLY A 194 -1.28 45.48 -7.23
C GLY A 194 -0.94 44.25 -6.38
N ASP A 195 -0.96 44.42 -5.05
CA ASP A 195 -0.46 43.44 -4.07
C ASP A 195 -1.13 42.05 -4.18
N GLU A 196 -2.40 42.00 -4.62
CA GLU A 196 -3.12 40.73 -4.78
C GLU A 196 -2.61 39.93 -5.98
N ALA A 197 -2.29 40.59 -7.10
CA ALA A 197 -1.69 39.94 -8.26
C ALA A 197 -0.29 39.41 -7.93
N ASP A 198 0.51 40.21 -7.21
CA ASP A 198 1.86 39.83 -6.79
C ASP A 198 1.86 38.69 -5.77
N ARG A 199 0.86 38.63 -4.89
CA ARG A 199 0.66 37.49 -3.99
C ARG A 199 0.31 36.22 -4.78
N LYS A 200 -0.61 36.30 -5.75
CA LYS A 200 -0.98 35.15 -6.61
C LYS A 200 0.21 34.66 -7.44
N LYS A 201 1.00 35.58 -8.01
CA LYS A 201 2.24 35.28 -8.76
C LYS A 201 3.25 34.52 -7.91
N ARG A 202 3.56 35.02 -6.70
CA ARG A 202 4.50 34.37 -5.77
C ARG A 202 4.07 32.95 -5.39
N VAL A 203 2.77 32.71 -5.23
CA VAL A 203 2.25 31.36 -4.94
C VAL A 203 2.48 30.41 -6.11
N ILE A 204 2.24 30.87 -7.35
CA ILE A 204 2.47 30.07 -8.57
C ILE A 204 3.96 29.79 -8.76
N GLU A 205 4.82 30.79 -8.61
CA GLU A 205 6.28 30.66 -8.71
C GLU A 205 6.82 29.70 -7.63
N ALA A 206 6.34 29.81 -6.39
CA ALA A 206 6.70 28.88 -5.32
C ALA A 206 6.20 27.45 -5.58
N ALA A 207 5.08 27.27 -6.28
CA ALA A 207 4.61 25.95 -6.70
C ALA A 207 5.52 25.36 -7.80
N LEU A 208 5.93 26.16 -8.78
CA LEU A 208 6.87 25.76 -9.84
C LEU A 208 8.26 25.44 -9.30
N ALA A 209 8.80 26.25 -8.38
CA ALA A 209 10.08 25.97 -7.73
C ALA A 209 10.07 24.62 -6.99
N ARG A 210 8.97 24.32 -6.28
CA ARG A 210 8.78 23.01 -5.63
C ARG A 210 8.68 21.86 -6.62
N ALA A 211 8.01 22.06 -7.77
CA ALA A 211 7.94 21.05 -8.83
C ALA A 211 9.32 20.75 -9.44
N ARG A 212 10.11 21.80 -9.74
CA ARG A 212 11.48 21.67 -10.27
C ARG A 212 12.43 20.96 -9.30
N ALA A 213 12.35 21.30 -8.01
CA ALA A 213 13.14 20.63 -6.97
C ALA A 213 12.82 19.14 -6.86
N ARG A 214 11.54 18.74 -7.00
CA ARG A 214 11.13 17.33 -7.00
C ARG A 214 11.70 16.56 -8.19
N ARG A 215 11.78 17.15 -9.39
CA ARG A 215 12.46 16.51 -10.55
C ARG A 215 13.93 16.23 -10.28
N GLN A 216 14.64 17.17 -9.66
CA GLN A 216 16.07 17.02 -9.36
C GLN A 216 16.34 15.91 -8.34
N GLN A 217 15.38 15.61 -7.45
CA GLN A 217 15.47 14.52 -6.48
C GLN A 217 15.04 13.15 -7.03
N GLN A 218 14.38 13.13 -8.20
CA GLN A 218 13.87 11.93 -8.86
C GLN A 218 14.70 11.53 -10.11
N SER A 219 15.68 12.36 -10.49
CA SER A 219 16.73 12.13 -11.49
C SER A 219 17.93 11.42 -10.89
#